data_AF-A0A1L5FE28-F1
#
_entry.id   AF-A0A1L5FE28-F1
#
_cell.length_a   1.000
_cell.length_b   1.000
_cell.length_c   1.000
_cell.angle_alpha   90.00
_cell.angle_beta   90.00
_cell.angle_gamma   90.00
#
_symmetry.space_group_name_H-M   'P 1'
#
loop_
_entity.id
_entity.type
_entity.pdbx_description
1 polymer ?
#
loop_
_entity_poly.entity_id
_entity_poly.type
_entity_poly.pdbx_seq_one_letter_code
_entity_poly.pdbx_strand_id
1 'polypeptide(L)'
;MIVIAVIGILSMVLVPKVGAIKLQSKNKSVSTNALLVRTYLENRAGKDGISYHKSIGENKTSAEAFASLVNNVASEMSSKFYGSNALTNPFNGSSSIVYSQGNVTNRSHVVSSIIIYYCTDTLPSSNDEISGSTILPKGTDFVGNVIAVIYSTGYVLYGLDDSGEIINPPYIIKFPSASTSSSGGGGSSEGGGDDSGNTIGDFFGANCLNVFGDSSDEINLGNGSTNMNITGSAYLQGKKVTFQQNTTVNGDLNILGVGSGSSVVTGNGGNNTIKVTGQTNFQAYNMTFKSNLQTYSNVSILGTNSVTFDNASIDAEFNNGNVQIQSNKDINFYSGVNAANSKFYAVAGGNNYFNNTSGNLTLDNESSAYIQSGENTQFYYKVDSTAPVTMIAGNNLDFGNNGQSVNINGKTYLKAENIISILRSVTLGYTYIDADTFNYGYAHIRTSSLSTCVNNFSHGNGATLTPDYTAVSERNPTVPEAVAPSTSISEITTTRQVKTLKNTNYTSGYDTTTYPGIAFSIVKGSDTNALKQALQASNVDSNIYKFLIIDGDCTLDWNIGSNNFSNFIIYCTGTINLNYIDLSFSNSTIITKNANIKPSSAFTITQPSSTQYTASIKNEINDICDQYLN
;
A
#
# COMPACT_ATOMS: atom_id res chain seq x y z
N MET A 1 35.20 28.25 -51.17
CA MET A 1 36.24 27.21 -50.93
C MET A 1 36.61 27.05 -49.45
N ILE A 2 36.88 28.12 -48.70
CA ILE A 2 37.25 28.03 -47.26
C ILE A 2 36.18 27.30 -46.43
N VAL A 3 34.89 27.59 -46.66
CA VAL A 3 33.77 26.93 -45.94
C VAL A 3 33.75 25.42 -46.19
N ILE A 4 34.05 24.97 -47.42
CA ILE A 4 34.09 23.55 -47.78
C ILE A 4 35.29 22.86 -47.11
N ALA A 5 36.44 23.55 -47.02
CA ALA A 5 37.62 23.03 -46.31
C ALA A 5 37.37 22.89 -44.80
N VAL A 6 36.68 23.85 -44.19
CA VAL A 6 36.29 23.81 -42.77
C VAL A 6 35.33 22.65 -42.49
N ILE A 7 34.32 22.44 -43.36
CA ILE A 7 33.41 21.28 -43.25
C ILE A 7 34.16 19.96 -43.40
N GLY A 8 35.14 19.87 -44.31
CA GLY A 8 35.96 18.67 -44.51
C GLY A 8 36.78 18.30 -43.26
N ILE A 9 37.46 19.28 -42.66
CA ILE A 9 38.26 19.07 -41.44
C ILE A 9 37.35 18.72 -40.25
N LEU A 10 36.22 19.44 -40.07
CA LEU A 10 35.24 19.13 -39.02
C LEU A 10 34.67 17.73 -39.17
N SER A 11 34.35 17.29 -40.38
CA SER A 11 33.83 15.94 -40.65
C SER A 11 34.86 14.87 -40.28
N MET A 12 36.13 15.10 -40.61
CA MET A 12 37.22 14.16 -40.30
C MET A 12 37.45 13.99 -38.78
N VAL A 13 37.17 15.03 -37.99
CA VAL A 13 37.29 15.00 -36.52
C VAL A 13 36.02 14.50 -35.83
N LEU A 14 34.84 14.83 -36.34
CA LEU A 14 33.55 14.49 -35.74
C LEU A 14 33.15 13.03 -35.99
N VAL A 15 33.39 12.49 -37.20
CA VAL A 15 32.92 11.15 -37.59
C VAL A 15 33.47 10.05 -36.66
N PRO A 16 34.77 9.99 -36.31
CA PRO A 16 35.28 8.98 -35.38
C PRO A 16 34.71 9.13 -33.96
N LYS A 17 34.50 10.37 -33.49
CA LYS A 17 33.95 10.66 -32.16
C LYS A 17 32.47 10.26 -32.05
N VAL A 18 31.68 10.47 -33.10
CA VAL A 18 30.28 10.03 -33.17
C VAL A 18 30.18 8.50 -33.11
N GLY A 19 31.12 7.79 -33.74
CA GLY A 19 31.22 6.32 -33.65
C GLY A 19 31.46 5.84 -32.22
N ALA A 20 32.44 6.41 -31.52
CA ALA A 20 32.75 6.07 -30.13
C ALA A 20 31.60 6.42 -29.16
N ILE A 21 30.95 7.57 -29.33
CA ILE A 21 29.78 7.99 -28.53
C ILE A 21 28.60 7.03 -28.76
N LYS A 22 28.35 6.62 -30.00
CA LYS A 22 27.30 5.65 -30.34
C LYS A 22 27.57 4.30 -29.66
N LEU A 23 28.83 3.86 -29.64
CA LEU A 23 29.24 2.62 -28.99
C LEU A 23 29.04 2.65 -27.47
N GLN A 24 29.49 3.73 -26.82
CA GLN A 24 29.28 3.94 -25.38
C GLN A 24 27.79 4.01 -25.01
N SER A 25 26.98 4.67 -25.85
CA SER A 25 25.52 4.73 -25.67
C SER A 25 24.89 3.34 -25.75
N LYS A 26 25.31 2.50 -26.70
CA LYS A 26 24.85 1.11 -26.77
C LYS A 26 25.25 0.30 -25.54
N ASN A 27 26.51 0.37 -25.10
CA ASN A 27 26.96 -0.31 -23.88
C ASN A 27 26.16 0.13 -22.64
N LYS A 28 25.88 1.44 -22.52
CA LYS A 28 25.03 1.97 -21.43
C LYS A 28 23.59 1.45 -21.48
N SER A 29 23.04 1.25 -22.69
CA SER A 29 21.72 0.64 -22.86
C SER A 29 21.73 -0.83 -22.39
N VAL A 30 22.78 -1.60 -22.67
CA VAL A 30 22.91 -2.97 -22.13
C VAL A 30 22.97 -2.97 -20.59
N SER A 31 23.73 -2.05 -19.98
CA SER A 31 23.75 -1.91 -18.51
C SER A 31 22.38 -1.59 -17.93
N THR A 32 21.59 -0.80 -18.65
CA THR A 32 20.21 -0.43 -18.24
C THR A 32 19.30 -1.65 -18.32
N ASN A 33 19.40 -2.44 -19.40
CA ASN A 33 18.68 -3.70 -19.52
C ASN A 33 19.05 -4.66 -18.38
N ALA A 34 20.35 -4.80 -18.06
CA ALA A 34 20.81 -5.63 -16.95
C ALA A 34 20.25 -5.15 -15.60
N LEU A 35 20.16 -3.83 -15.36
CA LEU A 35 19.56 -3.28 -14.14
C LEU A 35 18.05 -3.60 -14.03
N LEU A 36 17.31 -3.54 -15.14
CA LEU A 36 15.89 -3.89 -15.15
C LEU A 36 15.66 -5.37 -14.86
N VAL A 37 16.46 -6.24 -15.47
CA VAL A 37 16.43 -7.68 -15.21
C VAL A 37 16.82 -7.97 -13.75
N ARG A 38 17.77 -7.21 -13.19
CA ARG A 38 18.17 -7.34 -11.79
C ARG A 38 16.99 -7.09 -10.86
N THR A 39 16.31 -5.95 -11.01
CA THR A 39 15.14 -5.62 -10.18
C THR A 39 14.04 -6.67 -10.29
N TYR A 40 13.83 -7.21 -11.50
CA TYR A 40 12.90 -8.32 -11.70
C TYR A 40 13.32 -9.59 -10.93
N LEU A 41 14.58 -10.02 -11.05
CA LEU A 41 15.08 -11.23 -10.39
C LEU A 41 15.19 -11.08 -8.86
N GLU A 42 15.53 -9.90 -8.34
CA GLU A 42 15.54 -9.63 -6.90
C GLU A 42 14.14 -9.81 -6.29
N ASN A 43 13.09 -9.36 -6.99
CA ASN A 43 11.69 -9.56 -6.55
C ASN A 43 11.23 -11.03 -6.60
N ARG A 44 11.94 -11.90 -7.33
CA ARG A 44 11.60 -13.32 -7.49
C ARG A 44 12.40 -14.27 -6.62
N ALA A 45 13.57 -13.85 -6.16
CA ALA A 45 14.57 -14.72 -5.53
C ALA A 45 14.00 -15.63 -4.44
N GLY A 46 13.05 -15.14 -3.63
CA GLY A 46 12.35 -15.96 -2.63
C GLY A 46 11.47 -17.06 -3.24
N LYS A 47 10.57 -16.70 -4.16
CA LYS A 47 9.66 -17.63 -4.85
C LYS A 47 10.43 -18.75 -5.57
N ASP A 48 11.51 -18.36 -6.22
CA ASP A 48 12.27 -19.24 -7.09
C ASP A 48 13.18 -20.20 -6.27
N GLY A 49 13.76 -19.73 -5.16
CA GLY A 49 14.46 -20.60 -4.21
C GLY A 49 13.55 -21.66 -3.58
N ILE A 50 12.32 -21.29 -3.20
CA ILE A 50 11.31 -22.23 -2.68
C ILE A 50 10.95 -23.26 -3.76
N SER A 51 10.69 -22.81 -4.98
CA SER A 51 10.30 -23.68 -6.09
C SER A 51 11.37 -24.72 -6.41
N TYR A 52 12.65 -24.32 -6.33
CA TYR A 52 13.78 -25.23 -6.46
C TYR A 52 13.82 -26.26 -5.33
N HIS A 53 13.80 -25.83 -4.07
CA HIS A 53 13.86 -26.74 -2.92
C HIS A 53 12.64 -27.67 -2.82
N LYS A 54 11.44 -27.18 -3.15
CA LYS A 54 10.23 -27.99 -3.25
C LYS A 54 10.39 -29.09 -4.30
N SER A 55 10.89 -28.74 -5.49
CA SER A 55 11.14 -29.71 -6.56
C SER A 55 12.13 -30.80 -6.14
N ILE A 56 13.20 -30.42 -5.43
CA ILE A 56 14.14 -31.39 -4.85
C ILE A 56 13.46 -32.26 -3.79
N GLY A 57 12.62 -31.69 -2.92
CA GLY A 57 11.84 -32.42 -1.92
C GLY A 57 10.81 -33.38 -2.52
N GLU A 58 10.32 -33.09 -3.73
CA GLU A 58 9.47 -33.97 -4.55
C GLU A 58 10.26 -35.05 -5.31
N ASN A 59 11.54 -35.25 -4.99
CA ASN A 59 12.46 -36.21 -5.63
C ASN A 59 12.76 -35.93 -7.11
N LYS A 60 12.61 -34.69 -7.60
CA LYS A 60 13.09 -34.31 -8.94
C LYS A 60 14.61 -34.18 -8.92
N THR A 61 15.27 -34.49 -10.03
CA THR A 61 16.70 -34.23 -10.19
C THR A 61 16.95 -32.72 -10.24
N SER A 62 18.17 -32.27 -9.89
CA SER A 62 18.52 -30.85 -9.96
C SER A 62 18.31 -30.27 -11.36
N ALA A 63 18.58 -31.05 -12.42
CA ALA A 63 18.36 -30.63 -13.80
C ALA A 63 16.87 -30.38 -14.09
N GLU A 64 15.97 -31.26 -13.64
CA GLU A 64 14.52 -31.09 -13.81
C GLU A 64 13.99 -29.90 -12.99
N ALA A 65 14.47 -29.73 -11.76
CA ALA A 65 14.14 -28.60 -10.91
C ALA A 65 14.56 -27.27 -11.56
N PHE A 66 15.78 -27.20 -12.10
CA PHE A 66 16.26 -26.02 -12.81
C PHE A 66 15.53 -25.78 -14.13
N ALA A 67 15.24 -26.81 -14.92
CA ALA A 67 14.51 -26.65 -16.17
C ALA A 67 13.11 -26.06 -15.93
N SER A 68 12.41 -26.53 -14.89
CA SER A 68 11.13 -25.94 -14.47
C SER A 68 11.30 -24.48 -14.05
N LEU A 69 12.36 -24.17 -13.31
CA LEU A 69 12.60 -22.81 -12.83
C LEU A 69 12.93 -21.84 -13.96
N VAL A 70 13.79 -22.25 -14.90
CA VAL A 70 14.12 -21.49 -16.11
C VAL A 70 12.86 -21.19 -16.92
N ASN A 71 12.00 -22.20 -17.15
CA ASN A 71 10.74 -22.01 -17.87
C ASN A 71 9.82 -21.00 -17.17
N ASN A 72 9.69 -21.07 -15.84
CA ASN A 72 8.87 -20.13 -15.06
C ASN A 72 9.44 -18.71 -15.13
N VAL A 73 10.74 -18.55 -14.89
CA VAL A 73 11.42 -17.25 -14.97
C VAL A 73 11.24 -16.65 -16.35
N ALA A 74 11.48 -17.42 -17.41
CA ALA A 74 11.42 -16.95 -18.78
C ALA A 74 10.01 -16.62 -19.25
N SER A 75 9.02 -17.46 -18.93
CA SER A 75 7.61 -17.22 -19.25
C SER A 75 7.10 -15.94 -18.57
N GLU A 76 7.35 -15.81 -17.27
CA GLU A 76 6.95 -14.62 -16.52
C GLU A 76 7.71 -13.38 -16.99
N MET A 77 9.01 -13.48 -17.28
CA MET A 77 9.82 -12.37 -17.80
C MET A 77 9.31 -11.92 -19.17
N SER A 78 9.03 -12.87 -20.06
CA SER A 78 8.46 -12.60 -21.38
C SER A 78 7.12 -11.90 -21.28
N SER A 79 6.25 -12.31 -20.34
CA SER A 79 4.96 -11.66 -20.10
C SER A 79 5.08 -10.24 -19.55
N LYS A 80 6.02 -9.99 -18.62
CA LYS A 80 6.18 -8.69 -17.95
C LYS A 80 6.88 -7.66 -18.82
N PHE A 81 7.70 -8.11 -19.75
CA PHE A 81 8.43 -7.24 -20.66
C PHE A 81 7.90 -7.26 -22.10
N TYR A 82 6.79 -7.95 -22.35
CA TYR A 82 6.12 -7.95 -23.65
C TYR A 82 5.74 -6.52 -24.06
N GLY A 83 6.19 -6.09 -25.24
CA GLY A 83 5.93 -4.73 -25.76
C GLY A 83 6.75 -3.61 -25.10
N SER A 84 7.60 -3.91 -24.12
CA SER A 84 8.49 -2.91 -23.52
C SER A 84 9.70 -2.64 -24.42
N ASN A 85 9.94 -1.37 -24.75
CA ASN A 85 11.19 -0.92 -25.39
C ASN A 85 12.40 -1.05 -24.43
N ALA A 86 12.17 -1.36 -23.16
CA ALA A 86 13.19 -1.33 -22.12
C ALA A 86 14.13 -2.56 -22.12
N LEU A 87 13.92 -3.54 -23.01
CA LEU A 87 14.77 -4.72 -23.17
C LEU A 87 14.98 -5.04 -24.65
N THR A 88 15.57 -4.09 -25.37
CA THR A 88 16.08 -4.33 -26.73
C THR A 88 17.60 -4.42 -26.68
N ASN A 89 18.18 -5.43 -27.33
CA ASN A 89 19.62 -5.49 -27.55
C ASN A 89 20.02 -4.35 -28.51
N PRO A 90 20.84 -3.39 -28.05
CA PRO A 90 21.15 -2.18 -28.82
C PRO A 90 22.10 -2.44 -30.00
N PHE A 91 22.67 -3.66 -30.10
CA PHE A 91 23.59 -4.05 -31.16
C PHE A 91 22.88 -4.71 -32.34
N ASN A 92 21.85 -5.52 -32.10
CA ASN A 92 21.14 -6.27 -33.14
C ASN A 92 19.63 -5.98 -33.21
N GLY A 93 19.07 -5.18 -32.30
CA GLY A 93 17.66 -4.78 -32.29
C GLY A 93 16.69 -5.88 -31.81
N SER A 94 17.19 -7.01 -31.32
CA SER A 94 16.34 -8.10 -30.82
C SER A 94 15.76 -7.76 -29.45
N SER A 95 14.47 -8.03 -29.26
CA SER A 95 13.77 -7.94 -27.98
C SER A 95 13.43 -9.32 -27.40
N SER A 96 13.93 -10.40 -28.00
CA SER A 96 13.59 -11.75 -27.56
C SER A 96 14.26 -12.11 -26.23
N ILE A 97 13.52 -12.83 -25.40
CA ILE A 97 14.01 -13.51 -24.20
C ILE A 97 14.14 -14.97 -24.55
N VAL A 98 15.38 -15.46 -24.59
CA VAL A 98 15.70 -16.84 -24.94
C VAL A 98 16.12 -17.56 -23.68
N TYR A 99 15.70 -18.81 -23.54
CA TYR A 99 16.05 -19.62 -22.39
C TYR A 99 16.41 -21.01 -22.88
N SER A 100 17.58 -21.49 -22.45
CA SER A 100 18.01 -22.85 -22.73
C SER A 100 17.37 -23.78 -21.72
N GLN A 101 16.77 -24.90 -22.16
CA GLN A 101 16.40 -26.00 -21.26
C GLN A 101 17.63 -26.77 -20.75
N GLY A 102 18.84 -26.39 -21.16
CA GLY A 102 20.10 -27.04 -20.77
C GLY A 102 20.97 -26.20 -19.83
N ASN A 103 21.92 -26.88 -19.19
CA ASN A 103 22.95 -26.27 -18.35
C ASN A 103 23.73 -25.21 -19.16
N VAL A 104 24.26 -24.20 -18.48
CA VAL A 104 25.08 -23.12 -19.04
C VAL A 104 26.26 -23.61 -19.90
N THR A 105 26.74 -24.84 -19.67
CA THR A 105 27.75 -25.51 -20.50
C THR A 105 27.25 -25.90 -21.90
N ASN A 106 25.95 -26.13 -22.07
CA ASN A 106 25.28 -26.44 -23.33
C ASN A 106 24.71 -25.17 -23.98
N ARG A 107 25.59 -24.19 -24.21
CA ARG A 107 25.22 -22.88 -24.78
C ARG A 107 24.95 -22.97 -26.28
N SER A 108 23.90 -22.28 -26.71
CA SER A 108 23.56 -22.09 -28.13
C SER A 108 23.69 -20.61 -28.48
N HIS A 109 24.21 -20.33 -29.67
CA HIS A 109 24.32 -18.97 -30.19
C HIS A 109 22.94 -18.47 -30.61
N VAL A 110 22.42 -17.47 -29.91
CA VAL A 110 21.08 -16.93 -30.19
C VAL A 110 21.03 -15.41 -30.06
N VAL A 111 20.63 -14.76 -31.16
CA VAL A 111 20.36 -13.32 -31.24
C VAL A 111 19.16 -12.98 -30.35
N SER A 112 19.41 -12.29 -29.24
CA SER A 112 18.40 -12.01 -28.21
C SER A 112 18.75 -10.76 -27.38
N SER A 113 17.78 -10.27 -26.62
CA SER A 113 18.02 -9.27 -25.57
C SER A 113 18.46 -9.91 -24.28
N ILE A 114 17.85 -11.03 -23.91
CA ILE A 114 18.14 -11.75 -22.67
C ILE A 114 18.34 -13.21 -22.98
N ILE A 115 19.35 -13.83 -22.37
CA ILE A 115 19.50 -15.28 -22.32
C ILE A 115 19.47 -15.76 -20.88
N ILE A 116 18.63 -16.77 -20.63
CA ILE A 116 18.49 -17.42 -19.34
C ILE A 116 19.06 -18.84 -19.40
N TYR A 117 19.97 -19.14 -18.49
CA TYR A 117 20.56 -20.47 -18.29
C TYR A 117 20.37 -20.93 -16.85
N TYR A 118 20.65 -22.20 -16.58
CA TYR A 118 20.93 -22.68 -15.23
C TYR A 118 22.33 -23.24 -15.11
N CYS A 119 22.87 -23.25 -13.90
CA CYS A 119 24.15 -23.87 -13.57
C CYS A 119 23.98 -24.77 -12.35
N THR A 120 24.49 -26.00 -12.45
CA THR A 120 24.46 -26.99 -11.36
C THR A 120 25.59 -26.83 -10.36
N ASP A 121 26.57 -25.96 -10.65
CA ASP A 121 27.69 -25.68 -9.75
C ASP A 121 27.26 -24.77 -8.60
N THR A 122 28.22 -24.41 -7.74
CA THR A 122 27.99 -23.46 -6.65
C THR A 122 27.90 -22.03 -7.18
N LEU A 123 27.00 -21.24 -6.59
CA LEU A 123 26.90 -19.80 -6.85
C LEU A 123 28.26 -19.12 -6.60
N PRO A 124 28.80 -18.35 -7.55
CA PRO A 124 30.03 -17.59 -7.37
C PRO A 124 29.98 -16.69 -6.14
N SER A 125 31.11 -16.56 -5.44
CA SER A 125 31.21 -15.83 -4.19
C SER A 125 31.52 -14.33 -4.38
N SER A 126 32.05 -13.97 -5.55
CA SER A 126 32.51 -12.61 -5.87
C SER A 126 32.34 -12.26 -7.34
N ASN A 127 32.39 -10.96 -7.65
CA ASN A 127 32.34 -10.46 -9.02
C ASN A 127 33.58 -10.85 -9.84
N ASP A 128 34.73 -11.03 -9.19
CA ASP A 128 35.97 -11.46 -9.85
C ASP A 128 35.88 -12.90 -10.36
N GLU A 129 35.21 -13.78 -9.61
CA GLU A 129 34.91 -15.15 -10.06
C GLU A 129 33.98 -15.19 -11.27
N ILE A 130 33.04 -14.23 -11.36
CA ILE A 130 32.14 -14.12 -12.52
C ILE A 130 32.93 -13.67 -13.75
N SER A 131 33.70 -12.59 -13.62
CA SER A 131 34.50 -12.04 -14.73
C SER A 131 35.58 -13.02 -15.21
N GLY A 132 36.20 -13.75 -14.28
CA GLY A 132 37.21 -14.77 -14.55
C GLY A 132 36.66 -16.12 -15.01
N SER A 133 35.34 -16.34 -15.00
CA SER A 133 34.74 -17.64 -15.29
C SER A 133 35.00 -18.08 -16.74
N THR A 134 35.33 -19.35 -16.92
CA THR A 134 35.43 -20.03 -18.22
C THR A 134 34.13 -20.71 -18.65
N ILE A 135 33.19 -20.86 -17.71
CA ILE A 135 31.92 -21.56 -17.89
C ILE A 135 30.81 -20.59 -18.30
N LEU A 136 30.82 -19.37 -17.73
CA LEU A 136 29.81 -18.36 -18.01
C LEU A 136 29.87 -17.84 -19.46
N PRO A 137 28.71 -17.61 -20.12
CA PRO A 137 28.66 -17.12 -21.50
C PRO A 137 29.31 -15.74 -21.64
N LYS A 138 30.26 -15.63 -22.57
CA LYS A 138 30.94 -14.40 -23.00
C LYS A 138 31.50 -14.58 -24.41
N GLY A 139 31.98 -13.50 -25.01
CA GLY A 139 32.52 -13.46 -26.37
C GLY A 139 31.58 -12.82 -27.38
N THR A 140 32.09 -12.64 -28.60
CA THR A 140 31.45 -11.86 -29.68
C THR A 140 30.06 -12.35 -30.09
N ASP A 141 29.78 -13.62 -29.82
CA ASP A 141 28.51 -14.29 -30.11
C ASP A 141 27.36 -13.84 -29.18
N PHE A 142 27.68 -13.15 -28.09
CA PHE A 142 26.70 -12.74 -27.09
C PHE A 142 26.65 -11.20 -26.92
N VAL A 143 27.22 -10.46 -27.87
CA VAL A 143 27.31 -8.99 -27.83
C VAL A 143 25.94 -8.36 -27.61
N GLY A 144 25.85 -7.51 -26.60
CA GLY A 144 24.64 -6.77 -26.26
C GLY A 144 23.60 -7.53 -25.45
N ASN A 145 23.81 -8.83 -25.20
CA ASN A 145 22.88 -9.65 -24.45
C ASN A 145 23.04 -9.40 -22.95
N VAL A 146 21.93 -9.51 -22.23
CA VAL A 146 21.91 -9.69 -20.79
C VAL A 146 21.85 -11.19 -20.49
N ILE A 147 22.78 -11.69 -19.71
CA ILE A 147 22.85 -13.10 -19.33
C ILE A 147 22.41 -13.26 -17.88
N ALA A 148 21.37 -14.08 -17.66
CA ALA A 148 20.91 -14.49 -16.34
C ALA A 148 21.18 -15.99 -16.15
N VAL A 149 21.94 -16.36 -15.12
CA VAL A 149 22.25 -17.76 -14.80
C VAL A 149 21.67 -18.10 -13.44
N ILE A 150 20.80 -19.11 -13.40
CA ILE A 150 20.15 -19.60 -12.20
C ILE A 150 21.02 -20.67 -11.53
N TYR A 151 21.29 -20.50 -10.24
CA TYR A 151 21.99 -21.45 -9.37
C TYR A 151 21.03 -21.96 -8.29
N SER A 152 21.42 -23.01 -7.56
CA SER A 152 20.61 -23.59 -6.48
C SER A 152 20.36 -22.62 -5.32
N THR A 153 21.20 -21.60 -5.17
CA THR A 153 21.18 -20.63 -4.06
C THR A 153 21.08 -19.18 -4.52
N GLY A 154 20.81 -18.91 -5.80
CA GLY A 154 20.72 -17.54 -6.30
C GLY A 154 20.78 -17.39 -7.82
N TYR A 155 21.00 -16.17 -8.28
CA TYR A 155 21.27 -15.82 -9.67
C TYR A 155 22.62 -15.13 -9.82
N VAL A 156 23.21 -15.29 -11.00
CA VAL A 156 24.24 -14.41 -11.55
C VAL A 156 23.64 -13.66 -12.74
N LEU A 157 23.89 -12.35 -12.82
CA LEU A 157 23.35 -11.51 -13.87
C LEU A 157 24.38 -10.50 -14.35
N TYR A 158 24.54 -10.37 -15.67
CA TYR A 158 25.44 -9.38 -16.26
C TYR A 158 25.06 -9.04 -17.71
N GLY A 159 25.54 -7.90 -18.20
CA GLY A 159 25.44 -7.50 -19.60
C GLY A 159 26.78 -7.68 -20.33
N LEU A 160 26.72 -7.86 -21.65
CA LEU A 160 27.91 -8.00 -22.50
C LEU A 160 28.06 -6.80 -23.44
N ASP A 161 29.27 -6.23 -23.49
CA ASP A 161 29.58 -5.07 -24.32
C ASP A 161 29.76 -5.43 -25.80
N ASP A 162 30.22 -4.46 -26.59
CA ASP A 162 30.48 -4.60 -28.02
C ASP A 162 31.63 -5.57 -28.38
N SER A 163 32.51 -5.86 -27.43
CA SER A 163 33.57 -6.87 -27.55
C SER A 163 33.14 -8.25 -27.05
N GLY A 164 31.96 -8.33 -26.42
CA GLY A 164 31.47 -9.54 -25.78
C GLY A 164 32.08 -9.78 -24.41
N GLU A 165 32.68 -8.76 -23.80
CA GLU A 165 33.18 -8.80 -22.43
C GLU A 165 32.10 -8.36 -21.43
N ILE A 166 32.24 -8.83 -20.18
CA ILE A 166 31.28 -8.53 -19.11
C ILE A 166 31.36 -7.06 -18.73
N ILE A 167 30.22 -6.36 -18.81
CA ILE A 167 30.09 -4.99 -18.34
C ILE A 167 30.10 -4.99 -16.81
N ASN A 168 31.15 -4.41 -16.22
CA ASN A 168 31.33 -4.37 -14.77
C ASN A 168 30.46 -3.29 -14.08
N PRO A 169 29.95 -3.57 -12.85
CA PRO A 169 30.03 -4.84 -12.14
C PRO A 169 28.89 -5.81 -12.52
N PRO A 170 29.16 -7.14 -12.60
CA PRO A 170 28.10 -8.15 -12.61
C PRO A 170 27.35 -8.16 -11.26
N TYR A 171 26.20 -8.83 -11.22
CA TYR A 171 25.33 -8.92 -10.06
C TYR A 171 25.21 -10.38 -9.57
N ILE A 172 25.28 -10.55 -8.25
CA ILE A 172 24.96 -11.80 -7.54
C ILE A 172 23.71 -11.53 -6.69
N ILE A 173 22.66 -12.31 -6.91
CA ILE A 173 21.39 -12.21 -6.16
C ILE A 173 21.22 -13.53 -5.41
N LYS A 174 21.30 -13.52 -4.09
CA LYS A 174 21.16 -14.75 -3.29
C LYS A 174 19.69 -15.07 -3.02
N PHE A 175 19.32 -16.34 -3.09
CA PHE A 175 18.05 -16.80 -2.53
C PHE A 175 18.08 -16.63 -1.01
N PRO A 176 16.96 -16.23 -0.39
CA PRO A 176 16.85 -16.25 1.06
C PRO A 176 17.03 -17.69 1.58
N SER A 177 17.65 -17.85 2.75
CA SER A 177 17.83 -19.16 3.36
C SER A 177 16.50 -19.87 3.55
N ALA A 178 16.38 -21.11 3.04
CA ALA A 178 15.23 -21.95 3.33
C ALA A 178 15.18 -22.20 4.86
N SER A 179 14.07 -21.85 5.50
CA SER A 179 13.88 -22.15 6.93
C SER A 179 13.83 -23.66 7.11
N THR A 180 14.87 -24.24 7.71
CA THR A 180 14.90 -25.65 8.08
C THR A 180 14.02 -25.85 9.30
N SER A 181 12.74 -26.18 9.12
CA SER A 181 11.93 -26.77 10.18
C SER A 181 12.42 -28.19 10.43
N SER A 182 13.11 -28.40 11.56
CA SER A 182 13.58 -29.70 12.02
C SER A 182 12.43 -30.70 12.17
N SER A 183 12.62 -31.86 11.55
CA SER A 183 11.85 -33.09 11.72
C SER A 183 12.00 -33.68 13.12
N GLY A 184 10.92 -34.28 13.64
CA GLY A 184 11.00 -35.36 14.64
C GLY A 184 10.03 -35.27 15.82
N GLY A 185 8.94 -36.03 15.77
CA GLY A 185 8.08 -36.30 16.91
C GLY A 185 6.73 -36.90 16.51
N GLY A 186 6.70 -38.21 16.23
CA GLY A 186 5.52 -38.93 15.77
C GLY A 186 4.39 -38.99 16.81
N GLY A 187 3.16 -38.86 16.33
CA GLY A 187 1.93 -39.08 17.07
C GLY A 187 0.77 -39.28 16.10
N SER A 188 0.40 -40.53 15.89
CA SER A 188 -0.75 -40.96 15.09
C SER A 188 -2.06 -40.41 15.63
N SER A 189 -2.86 -39.77 14.77
CA SER A 189 -4.32 -39.81 14.89
C SER A 189 -4.97 -39.56 13.53
N GLU A 190 -5.87 -40.48 13.18
CA GLU A 190 -6.70 -40.50 11.99
C GLU A 190 -7.84 -39.48 12.10
N GLY A 191 -8.22 -38.90 10.96
CA GLY A 191 -9.60 -38.49 10.68
C GLY A 191 -9.92 -37.00 10.75
N GLY A 192 -10.17 -36.39 9.57
CA GLY A 192 -11.05 -35.22 9.47
C GLY A 192 -10.67 -34.16 8.43
N GLY A 193 -11.10 -34.40 7.17
CA GLY A 193 -11.60 -33.40 6.19
C GLY A 193 -10.92 -32.04 6.03
N ASP A 194 -10.29 -31.90 4.86
CA ASP A 194 -9.92 -30.69 4.10
C ASP A 194 -10.57 -29.36 4.47
N ASP A 195 -9.73 -28.36 4.75
CA ASP A 195 -9.91 -26.98 4.29
C ASP A 195 -8.52 -26.32 4.14
N SER A 196 -7.83 -26.64 3.04
CA SER A 196 -6.48 -26.14 2.75
C SER A 196 -6.52 -24.70 2.24
N GLY A 197 -6.77 -23.75 3.15
CA GLY A 197 -6.44 -22.35 2.94
C GLY A 197 -4.91 -22.19 2.91
N ASN A 198 -4.35 -21.66 1.82
CA ASN A 198 -2.92 -21.36 1.72
C ASN A 198 -2.51 -20.39 2.84
N THR A 199 -1.87 -20.90 3.90
CA THR A 199 -1.36 -20.08 5.00
C THR A 199 -0.02 -19.44 4.61
N ILE A 200 0.05 -18.11 4.66
CA ILE A 200 1.25 -17.25 4.45
C ILE A 200 2.35 -17.48 5.53
N GLY A 201 2.20 -18.47 6.42
CA GLY A 201 3.14 -18.75 7.52
C GLY A 201 4.59 -18.99 7.08
N ASP A 202 4.83 -19.39 5.83
CA ASP A 202 6.14 -19.77 5.33
C ASP A 202 6.92 -18.62 4.61
N PHE A 203 6.43 -17.38 4.67
CA PHE A 203 6.85 -16.29 3.77
C PHE A 203 7.95 -15.35 4.31
N PHE A 204 8.43 -15.53 5.55
CA PHE A 204 9.11 -14.45 6.28
C PHE A 204 10.64 -14.49 6.20
N GLY A 205 11.16 -13.97 5.08
CA GLY A 205 12.54 -13.49 4.92
C GLY A 205 12.66 -12.22 4.06
N ALA A 206 11.53 -11.60 3.68
CA ALA A 206 11.51 -10.42 2.81
C ALA A 206 11.56 -9.12 3.63
N ASN A 207 12.41 -8.18 3.19
CA ASN A 207 12.56 -6.85 3.82
C ASN A 207 11.29 -5.98 3.74
N CYS A 208 10.31 -6.31 2.89
CA CYS A 208 8.99 -5.66 2.86
C CYS A 208 7.89 -6.70 2.54
N LEU A 209 6.71 -6.59 3.15
CA LEU A 209 5.53 -7.44 2.89
C LEU A 209 4.41 -6.61 2.23
N ASN A 210 4.06 -6.89 0.98
CA ASN A 210 2.95 -6.22 0.31
C ASN A 210 1.86 -7.24 -0.07
N VAL A 211 0.64 -7.05 0.44
CA VAL A 211 -0.53 -7.89 0.09
C VAL A 211 -1.67 -6.99 -0.36
N PHE A 212 -2.14 -7.19 -1.60
CA PHE A 212 -3.22 -6.42 -2.19
C PHE A 212 -4.39 -7.34 -2.54
N GLY A 213 -5.47 -7.22 -1.77
CA GLY A 213 -6.78 -7.81 -2.01
C GLY A 213 -7.81 -6.76 -2.42
N ASP A 214 -8.90 -7.21 -3.01
CA ASP A 214 -9.99 -6.37 -3.49
C ASP A 214 -11.07 -6.10 -2.40
N SER A 215 -12.20 -5.51 -2.80
CA SER A 215 -13.34 -5.19 -1.92
C SER A 215 -14.13 -6.40 -1.37
N SER A 216 -13.71 -7.60 -1.72
CA SER A 216 -14.27 -8.90 -1.31
C SER A 216 -13.31 -9.66 -0.42
N ASP A 217 -12.00 -9.47 -0.63
CA ASP A 217 -10.97 -10.32 -0.05
C ASP A 217 -10.76 -10.06 1.45
N GLU A 218 -10.79 -11.16 2.22
CA GLU A 218 -10.29 -11.18 3.58
C GLU A 218 -8.83 -11.67 3.58
N ILE A 219 -7.92 -10.82 4.05
CA ILE A 219 -6.53 -11.17 4.27
C ILE A 219 -6.40 -11.72 5.68
N ASN A 220 -5.99 -12.99 5.79
CA ASN A 220 -5.66 -13.62 7.07
C ASN A 220 -4.14 -13.83 7.14
N LEU A 221 -3.50 -13.21 8.12
CA LEU A 221 -2.07 -13.28 8.37
C LEU A 221 -1.80 -14.13 9.61
N GLY A 222 -1.09 -15.24 9.40
CA GLY A 222 -0.71 -16.18 10.45
C GLY A 222 -1.46 -17.51 10.39
N ASN A 223 -0.96 -18.51 11.12
CA ASN A 223 -1.58 -19.81 11.34
C ASN A 223 -2.00 -20.05 12.81
N GLY A 224 -1.82 -19.04 13.67
CA GLY A 224 -2.25 -19.05 15.08
C GLY A 224 -1.31 -19.77 16.07
N SER A 225 -0.17 -20.32 15.62
CA SER A 225 0.70 -21.17 16.46
C SER A 225 2.07 -20.58 16.82
N THR A 226 2.58 -19.60 16.07
CA THR A 226 3.90 -18.99 16.29
C THR A 226 3.86 -17.47 16.17
N ASN A 227 4.88 -16.76 16.64
CA ASN A 227 4.97 -15.31 16.42
C ASN A 227 5.37 -15.04 14.94
N MET A 228 4.72 -14.08 14.30
CA MET A 228 5.09 -13.55 12.98
C MET A 228 6.09 -12.41 13.15
N ASN A 229 7.17 -12.39 12.35
CA ASN A 229 8.15 -11.31 12.34
C ASN A 229 8.39 -10.82 10.91
N ILE A 230 8.05 -9.56 10.65
CA ILE A 230 8.26 -8.86 9.39
C ILE A 230 9.46 -7.94 9.57
N THR A 231 10.56 -8.22 8.87
CA THR A 231 11.85 -7.56 9.10
C THR A 231 11.94 -6.14 8.55
N GLY A 232 10.97 -5.69 7.75
CA GLY A 232 10.81 -4.28 7.40
C GLY A 232 9.34 -3.90 7.20
N SER A 233 9.04 -3.02 6.23
CA SER A 233 7.71 -2.41 6.14
C SER A 233 6.65 -3.35 5.55
N ALA A 234 5.41 -3.21 6.00
CA ALA A 234 4.26 -3.96 5.51
C ALA A 234 3.19 -3.01 4.92
N TYR A 235 2.66 -3.37 3.75
CA TYR A 235 1.52 -2.70 3.13
C TYR A 235 0.42 -3.73 2.81
N LEU A 236 -0.76 -3.53 3.39
CA LEU A 236 -1.88 -4.46 3.29
C LEU A 236 -3.12 -3.71 2.81
N GLN A 237 -3.76 -4.20 1.76
CA GLN A 237 -5.01 -3.64 1.25
C GLN A 237 -6.04 -4.76 1.11
N GLY A 238 -7.25 -4.61 1.64
CA GLY A 238 -8.30 -5.63 1.47
C GLY A 238 -9.60 -5.23 2.16
N LYS A 239 -10.69 -5.97 1.95
CA LYS A 239 -11.96 -5.71 2.63
C LYS A 239 -11.83 -5.92 4.14
N LYS A 240 -11.13 -6.99 4.53
CA LYS A 240 -10.84 -7.28 5.92
C LYS A 240 -9.41 -7.76 6.07
N VAL A 241 -8.68 -7.22 7.04
CA VAL A 241 -7.31 -7.65 7.33
C VAL A 241 -7.27 -8.17 8.75
N THR A 242 -6.91 -9.44 8.89
CA THR A 242 -6.88 -10.16 10.16
C THR A 242 -5.49 -10.67 10.48
N PHE A 243 -5.01 -10.35 11.67
CA PHE A 243 -3.79 -10.96 12.23
C PHE A 243 -4.21 -12.04 13.22
N GLN A 244 -3.79 -13.28 13.00
CA GLN A 244 -4.22 -14.42 13.81
C GLN A 244 -3.25 -14.74 14.97
N GLN A 245 -2.06 -14.15 14.95
CA GLN A 245 -1.00 -14.39 15.92
C GLN A 245 -0.26 -13.10 16.26
N ASN A 246 0.55 -13.13 17.33
CA ASN A 246 1.49 -12.05 17.65
C ASN A 246 2.33 -11.70 16.43
N THR A 247 2.36 -10.43 16.05
CA THR A 247 3.05 -9.97 14.85
C THR A 247 3.96 -8.80 15.20
N THR A 248 5.24 -8.91 14.87
CA THR A 248 6.21 -7.81 14.97
C THR A 248 6.54 -7.31 13.57
N VAL A 249 6.51 -5.99 13.37
CA VAL A 249 6.88 -5.29 12.13
C VAL A 249 8.01 -4.32 12.45
N ASN A 250 9.20 -4.59 11.92
CA ASN A 250 10.41 -3.78 12.18
C ASN A 250 10.54 -2.57 11.22
N GLY A 251 9.48 -2.23 10.49
CA GLY A 251 9.36 -1.07 9.62
C GLY A 251 7.98 -0.42 9.73
N ASP A 252 7.57 0.30 8.68
CA ASP A 252 6.26 0.95 8.64
C ASP A 252 5.15 -0.08 8.41
N LEU A 253 3.99 0.10 9.03
CA LEU A 253 2.80 -0.71 8.79
C LEU A 253 1.69 0.16 8.20
N ASN A 254 1.25 -0.16 6.99
CA ASN A 254 0.17 0.54 6.30
C ASN A 254 -0.95 -0.44 5.99
N ILE A 255 -2.16 -0.17 6.45
CA ILE A 255 -3.35 -0.99 6.18
C ILE A 255 -4.47 -0.13 5.61
N LEU A 256 -4.97 -0.54 4.44
CA LEU A 256 -6.07 0.11 3.73
C LEU A 256 -7.24 -0.86 3.55
N GLY A 257 -8.30 -0.63 4.31
CA GLY A 257 -9.59 -1.30 4.20
C GLY A 257 -10.38 -0.79 3.00
N VAL A 258 -10.57 -1.62 1.97
CA VAL A 258 -11.29 -1.24 0.73
C VAL A 258 -12.71 -1.82 0.63
N GLY A 259 -13.65 -1.01 0.15
CA GLY A 259 -15.05 -1.39 -0.03
C GLY A 259 -15.98 -0.95 1.11
N SER A 260 -17.29 -1.03 0.86
CA SER A 260 -18.32 -0.71 1.85
C SER A 260 -18.30 -1.70 3.01
N GLY A 261 -18.20 -1.21 4.24
CA GLY A 261 -18.11 -2.07 5.42
C GLY A 261 -16.75 -2.74 5.60
N SER A 262 -15.68 -2.21 4.98
CA SER A 262 -14.33 -2.70 5.22
C SER A 262 -13.98 -2.63 6.70
N SER A 263 -13.28 -3.65 7.20
CA SER A 263 -12.93 -3.79 8.60
C SER A 263 -11.48 -4.21 8.78
N VAL A 264 -10.64 -3.39 9.41
CA VAL A 264 -9.37 -3.93 9.95
C VAL A 264 -9.68 -4.62 11.27
N VAL A 265 -9.38 -5.92 11.36
CA VAL A 265 -9.58 -6.73 12.57
C VAL A 265 -8.24 -7.26 13.03
N THR A 266 -7.53 -6.56 13.90
CA THR A 266 -6.31 -7.13 14.47
C THR A 266 -6.71 -8.20 15.49
N GLY A 267 -6.25 -9.45 15.38
CA GLY A 267 -6.41 -10.47 16.42
C GLY A 267 -7.70 -11.29 16.32
N ASN A 268 -7.61 -12.53 15.84
CA ASN A 268 -8.64 -13.54 16.10
C ASN A 268 -8.15 -14.47 17.24
N GLY A 269 -8.27 -14.00 18.48
CA GLY A 269 -7.80 -14.71 19.68
C GLY A 269 -7.36 -13.73 20.77
N GLY A 270 -7.83 -13.90 22.00
CA GLY A 270 -7.43 -13.05 23.13
C GLY A 270 -5.92 -13.10 23.34
N ASN A 271 -5.30 -11.95 23.61
CA ASN A 271 -3.87 -11.74 23.88
C ASN A 271 -2.91 -11.72 22.69
N ASN A 272 -3.38 -11.50 21.45
CA ASN A 272 -2.48 -11.21 20.35
C ASN A 272 -1.95 -9.77 20.43
N THR A 273 -0.66 -9.58 20.14
CA THR A 273 -0.01 -8.26 20.05
C THR A 273 0.50 -8.00 18.65
N ILE A 274 0.16 -6.83 18.09
CA ILE A 274 0.80 -6.28 16.90
C ILE A 274 1.76 -5.19 17.36
N LYS A 275 3.05 -5.48 17.21
CA LYS A 275 4.16 -4.58 17.55
C LYS A 275 4.72 -3.95 16.28
N VAL A 276 4.80 -2.62 16.22
CA VAL A 276 5.31 -1.89 15.05
C VAL A 276 6.36 -0.87 15.48
N THR A 277 7.56 -0.93 14.90
CA THR A 277 8.64 0.02 15.22
C THR A 277 8.66 1.26 14.33
N GLY A 278 8.12 1.18 13.11
CA GLY A 278 7.99 2.29 12.18
C GLY A 278 6.64 3.02 12.27
N GLN A 279 6.37 3.88 11.29
CA GLN A 279 5.10 4.60 11.18
C GLN A 279 3.95 3.62 10.97
N THR A 280 2.82 3.89 11.62
CA THR A 280 1.66 3.00 11.57
C THR A 280 0.44 3.73 11.04
N ASN A 281 -0.07 3.33 9.88
CA ASN A 281 -1.22 3.95 9.24
C ASN A 281 -2.33 2.92 9.00
N PHE A 282 -3.53 3.19 9.52
CA PHE A 282 -4.73 2.39 9.28
C PHE A 282 -5.84 3.27 8.72
N GLN A 283 -6.49 2.82 7.65
CA GLN A 283 -7.69 3.46 7.12
C GLN A 283 -8.72 2.41 6.73
N ALA A 284 -9.96 2.50 7.20
CA ALA A 284 -11.06 1.64 6.76
C ALA A 284 -12.43 2.27 7.09
N TYR A 285 -13.51 1.62 6.67
CA TYR A 285 -14.87 2.06 7.03
C TYR A 285 -15.13 1.87 8.52
N ASN A 286 -15.03 0.63 8.99
CA ASN A 286 -15.02 0.29 10.41
C ASN A 286 -13.61 -0.21 10.78
N MET A 287 -13.17 0.03 12.01
CA MET A 287 -11.95 -0.61 12.52
C MET A 287 -12.23 -1.21 13.89
N THR A 288 -11.78 -2.45 14.09
CA THR A 288 -11.91 -3.15 15.37
C THR A 288 -10.57 -3.78 15.71
N PHE A 289 -9.83 -3.17 16.62
CA PHE A 289 -8.57 -3.68 17.11
C PHE A 289 -8.84 -4.64 18.28
N LYS A 290 -8.76 -5.96 18.05
CA LYS A 290 -8.90 -6.97 19.12
C LYS A 290 -7.54 -7.45 19.63
N SER A 291 -6.46 -7.16 18.91
CA SER A 291 -5.09 -7.30 19.39
C SER A 291 -4.67 -6.08 20.20
N ASN A 292 -3.71 -6.28 21.11
CA ASN A 292 -2.90 -5.17 21.59
C ASN A 292 -2.14 -4.54 20.41
N LEU A 293 -2.22 -3.22 20.28
CA LEU A 293 -1.42 -2.45 19.34
C LEU A 293 -0.30 -1.76 20.12
N GLN A 294 0.94 -2.19 19.90
CA GLN A 294 2.15 -1.59 20.49
C GLN A 294 2.94 -0.86 19.40
N THR A 295 3.07 0.46 19.49
CA THR A 295 3.81 1.26 18.49
C THR A 295 4.92 2.08 19.12
N TYR A 296 5.96 2.41 18.34
CA TYR A 296 7.11 3.20 18.78
C TYR A 296 7.40 4.41 17.89
N SER A 297 6.41 4.81 17.07
CA SER A 297 6.49 5.93 16.14
C SER A 297 5.10 6.52 15.91
N ASN A 298 5.01 7.48 14.97
CA ASN A 298 3.76 8.13 14.60
C ASN A 298 2.69 7.11 14.18
N VAL A 299 1.46 7.32 14.66
CA VAL A 299 0.29 6.50 14.36
C VAL A 299 -0.80 7.37 13.75
N SER A 300 -1.38 6.92 12.65
CA SER A 300 -2.55 7.54 12.01
C SER A 300 -3.63 6.49 11.81
N ILE A 301 -4.80 6.66 12.45
CA ILE A 301 -5.95 5.77 12.34
C ILE A 301 -7.14 6.59 11.84
N LEU A 302 -7.63 6.28 10.63
CA LEU A 302 -8.77 6.97 10.01
C LEU A 302 -9.95 6.02 9.74
N GLY A 303 -10.96 6.06 10.61
CA GLY A 303 -12.19 5.27 10.47
C GLY A 303 -13.31 6.10 9.85
N THR A 304 -13.68 5.84 8.60
CA THR A 304 -14.71 6.65 7.91
C THR A 304 -16.12 6.46 8.46
N ASN A 305 -16.35 5.44 9.29
CA ASN A 305 -17.53 5.28 10.14
C ASN A 305 -17.15 5.20 11.62
N SER A 306 -16.56 4.11 12.11
CA SER A 306 -16.22 3.96 13.54
C SER A 306 -14.87 3.28 13.80
N VAL A 307 -14.23 3.62 14.92
CA VAL A 307 -13.02 2.94 15.42
C VAL A 307 -13.33 2.29 16.76
N THR A 308 -12.86 1.07 16.99
CA THR A 308 -13.09 0.35 18.24
C THR A 308 -11.83 -0.41 18.64
N PHE A 309 -11.37 -0.23 19.87
CA PHE A 309 -10.34 -1.04 20.51
C PHE A 309 -11.05 -1.99 21.46
N ASP A 310 -11.11 -3.27 21.10
CA ASP A 310 -11.88 -4.34 21.75
C ASP A 310 -10.95 -5.41 22.31
N ASN A 311 -10.09 -5.02 23.24
CA ASN A 311 -9.23 -5.91 24.00
C ASN A 311 -9.24 -5.54 25.48
N ALA A 312 -10.17 -6.12 26.24
CA ALA A 312 -10.41 -5.78 27.63
C ALA A 312 -9.28 -6.19 28.60
N SER A 313 -8.29 -6.98 28.14
CA SER A 313 -7.25 -7.54 29.01
C SER A 313 -5.87 -6.90 28.82
N ILE A 314 -5.66 -6.11 27.76
CA ILE A 314 -4.36 -5.52 27.45
C ILE A 314 -4.57 -4.11 26.89
N ASP A 315 -3.83 -3.15 27.42
CA ASP A 315 -3.84 -1.76 26.98
C ASP A 315 -3.11 -1.62 25.64
N ALA A 316 -3.62 -0.75 24.77
CA ALA A 316 -2.88 -0.27 23.61
C ALA A 316 -1.73 0.63 24.08
N GLU A 317 -0.51 0.35 23.61
CA GLU A 317 0.69 1.06 24.04
C GLU A 317 1.26 1.90 22.89
N PHE A 318 1.25 3.21 23.09
CA PHE A 318 1.84 4.16 22.16
C PHE A 318 3.10 4.77 22.79
N ASN A 319 4.26 4.29 22.36
CA ASN A 319 5.55 4.56 22.99
C ASN A 319 6.42 5.46 22.09
N ASN A 320 6.01 6.73 21.90
CA ASN A 320 6.66 7.82 21.16
C ASN A 320 5.86 8.29 19.93
N GLY A 321 5.96 9.59 19.62
CA GLY A 321 5.43 10.21 18.40
C GLY A 321 4.04 10.83 18.55
N ASN A 322 3.44 11.18 17.41
CA ASN A 322 2.06 11.67 17.34
C ASN A 322 1.12 10.49 17.06
N VAL A 323 0.12 10.31 17.92
CA VAL A 323 -0.90 9.26 17.80
C VAL A 323 -2.21 9.92 17.44
N GLN A 324 -2.61 9.87 16.18
CA GLN A 324 -3.83 10.48 15.68
C GLN A 324 -4.87 9.41 15.36
N ILE A 325 -6.01 9.47 16.03
CA ILE A 325 -7.15 8.58 15.81
C ILE A 325 -8.34 9.47 15.46
N GLN A 326 -8.86 9.30 14.25
CA GLN A 326 -9.98 10.08 13.75
C GLN A 326 -11.10 9.16 13.26
N SER A 327 -12.34 9.53 13.59
CA SER A 327 -13.51 8.85 13.06
C SER A 327 -14.66 9.81 12.76
N ASN A 328 -15.46 9.52 11.73
CA ASN A 328 -16.63 10.33 11.40
C ASN A 328 -17.82 10.07 12.36
N LYS A 329 -17.85 8.92 13.03
CA LYS A 329 -18.83 8.58 14.05
C LYS A 329 -18.10 8.31 15.37
N ASP A 330 -18.21 7.11 15.93
CA ASP A 330 -17.76 6.82 17.29
C ASP A 330 -16.32 6.26 17.33
N ILE A 331 -15.58 6.62 18.38
CA ILE A 331 -14.34 5.95 18.79
C ILE A 331 -14.60 5.28 20.16
N ASN A 332 -14.49 3.96 20.19
CA ASN A 332 -14.69 3.15 21.40
C ASN A 332 -13.37 2.56 21.88
N PHE A 333 -13.00 2.81 23.12
CA PHE A 333 -11.86 2.21 23.80
C PHE A 333 -12.36 1.28 24.91
N TYR A 334 -12.56 0.00 24.57
CA TYR A 334 -12.76 -1.08 25.55
C TYR A 334 -11.43 -1.68 26.02
N SER A 335 -10.33 -1.32 25.36
CA SER A 335 -8.95 -1.43 25.84
C SER A 335 -8.49 -0.13 26.50
N GLY A 336 -7.55 -0.23 27.42
CA GLY A 336 -6.91 0.96 27.98
C GLY A 336 -5.95 1.55 26.97
N VAL A 337 -5.68 2.84 27.12
CA VAL A 337 -4.70 3.55 26.32
C VAL A 337 -3.55 3.96 27.22
N ASN A 338 -2.35 3.48 26.93
CA ASN A 338 -1.13 3.94 27.56
C ASN A 338 -0.30 4.72 26.53
N ALA A 339 -0.23 6.04 26.67
CA ALA A 339 0.59 6.88 25.82
C ALA A 339 1.79 7.40 26.63
N ALA A 340 2.98 6.94 26.24
CA ALA A 340 4.26 7.32 26.83
C ALA A 340 5.07 8.14 25.81
N ASN A 341 5.63 9.26 26.25
CA ASN A 341 6.33 10.24 25.42
C ASN A 341 5.60 10.55 24.10
N SER A 342 4.27 10.68 24.14
CA SER A 342 3.41 10.74 22.95
C SER A 342 2.40 11.88 23.01
N LYS A 343 2.09 12.45 21.85
CA LYS A 343 0.93 13.35 21.70
C LYS A 343 -0.25 12.55 21.19
N PHE A 344 -1.23 12.33 22.06
CA PHE A 344 -2.40 11.52 21.79
C PHE A 344 -3.59 12.37 21.34
N TYR A 345 -4.14 12.08 20.16
CA TYR A 345 -5.27 12.79 19.59
C TYR A 345 -6.38 11.77 19.27
N ALA A 346 -7.57 11.98 19.82
CA ALA A 346 -8.76 11.19 19.51
C ALA A 346 -9.90 12.13 19.09
N VAL A 347 -10.27 12.11 17.80
CA VAL A 347 -11.25 13.03 17.21
C VAL A 347 -12.39 12.25 16.58
N ALA A 348 -13.55 12.25 17.22
CA ALA A 348 -14.76 11.55 16.81
C ALA A 348 -15.83 12.56 16.32
N GLY A 349 -16.48 12.29 15.20
CA GLY A 349 -17.66 13.06 14.77
C GLY A 349 -18.91 12.74 15.57
N GLY A 350 -18.97 11.53 16.15
CA GLY A 350 -19.97 11.09 17.13
C GLY A 350 -19.38 11.12 18.54
N ASN A 351 -19.33 9.97 19.20
CA ASN A 351 -18.94 9.84 20.60
C ASN A 351 -17.50 9.31 20.78
N ASN A 352 -16.86 9.69 21.89
CA ASN A 352 -15.69 9.00 22.42
C ASN A 352 -16.08 8.23 23.69
N TYR A 353 -15.97 6.91 23.67
CA TYR A 353 -16.29 6.07 24.82
C TYR A 353 -15.05 5.36 25.35
N PHE A 354 -14.61 5.69 26.55
CA PHE A 354 -13.53 4.98 27.26
C PHE A 354 -14.12 4.11 28.36
N ASN A 355 -14.07 2.80 28.16
CA ASN A 355 -14.77 1.81 28.96
C ASN A 355 -13.94 0.53 29.17
N ASN A 356 -12.71 0.68 29.69
CA ASN A 356 -11.86 -0.45 30.05
C ASN A 356 -11.74 -0.60 31.58
N THR A 357 -12.07 -1.78 32.09
CA THR A 357 -11.99 -2.11 33.53
C THR A 357 -10.60 -1.96 34.13
N SER A 358 -9.55 -2.15 33.34
CA SER A 358 -8.15 -2.06 33.79
C SER A 358 -7.62 -0.62 33.84
N GLY A 359 -8.34 0.32 33.23
CA GLY A 359 -7.97 1.73 33.12
C GLY A 359 -8.21 2.26 31.72
N ASN A 360 -8.71 3.47 31.63
CA ASN A 360 -9.11 4.08 30.36
C ASN A 360 -7.93 4.76 29.65
N LEU A 361 -7.20 5.62 30.36
CA LEU A 361 -6.15 6.46 29.79
C LEU A 361 -5.03 6.68 30.82
N THR A 362 -3.80 6.38 30.43
CA THR A 362 -2.58 6.64 31.18
C THR A 362 -1.64 7.49 30.32
N LEU A 363 -1.15 8.60 30.87
CA LEU A 363 -0.19 9.51 30.22
C LEU A 363 0.98 9.80 31.16
N ASP A 364 2.20 9.68 30.65
CA ASP A 364 3.41 10.12 31.36
C ASP A 364 3.61 11.65 31.29
N ASN A 365 4.67 12.16 31.92
CA ASN A 365 4.94 13.59 32.03
C ASN A 365 5.46 14.24 30.73
N GLU A 366 5.89 13.44 29.75
CA GLU A 366 6.36 13.90 28.45
C GLU A 366 5.25 13.86 27.39
N SER A 367 4.07 13.35 27.75
CA SER A 367 2.93 13.19 26.87
C SER A 367 1.97 14.39 26.88
N SER A 368 0.95 14.33 26.03
CA SER A 368 -0.23 15.21 26.07
C SER A 368 -1.41 14.54 25.41
N ALA A 369 -2.63 14.92 25.76
CA ALA A 369 -3.83 14.39 25.12
C ALA A 369 -4.82 15.47 24.67
N TYR A 370 -5.36 15.31 23.47
CA TYR A 370 -6.44 16.09 22.90
C TYR A 370 -7.57 15.16 22.46
N ILE A 371 -8.73 15.27 23.09
CA ILE A 371 -9.88 14.39 22.86
C ILE A 371 -11.05 15.26 22.46
N GLN A 372 -11.60 15.03 21.27
CA GLN A 372 -12.73 15.78 20.73
C GLN A 372 -13.83 14.83 20.26
N SER A 373 -15.07 15.08 20.66
CA SER A 373 -16.27 14.41 20.15
C SER A 373 -17.27 15.42 19.60
N GLY A 374 -18.00 15.06 18.54
CA GLY A 374 -19.14 15.83 18.05
C GLY A 374 -20.39 15.65 18.90
N GLU A 375 -20.47 14.57 19.68
CA GLU A 375 -21.53 14.32 20.66
C GLU A 375 -20.96 14.22 22.08
N ASN A 376 -20.84 13.01 22.64
CA ASN A 376 -20.45 12.82 24.02
C ASN A 376 -19.03 12.26 24.16
N THR A 377 -18.35 12.65 25.24
CA THR A 377 -17.12 12.00 25.69
C THR A 377 -17.37 11.37 27.06
N GLN A 378 -17.10 10.08 27.21
CA GLN A 378 -17.37 9.36 28.45
C GLN A 378 -16.17 8.55 28.92
N PHE A 379 -15.85 8.68 30.21
CA PHE A 379 -14.86 7.87 30.90
C PHE A 379 -15.54 7.09 32.02
N TYR A 380 -15.64 5.77 31.86
CA TYR A 380 -16.20 4.91 32.89
C TYR A 380 -15.18 4.55 33.97
N TYR A 381 -13.92 4.27 33.63
CA TYR A 381 -12.90 3.78 34.58
C TYR A 381 -11.75 4.79 34.78
N LYS A 382 -10.64 4.29 35.33
CA LYS A 382 -9.48 5.05 35.78
C LYS A 382 -8.89 5.93 34.68
N VAL A 383 -8.56 7.18 34.99
CA VAL A 383 -7.78 8.07 34.12
C VAL A 383 -6.63 8.61 34.95
N ASP A 384 -5.39 8.35 34.55
CA ASP A 384 -4.19 8.86 35.22
C ASP A 384 -3.34 9.65 34.23
N SER A 385 -3.02 10.89 34.57
CA SER A 385 -2.15 11.71 33.75
C SER A 385 -1.33 12.66 34.62
N THR A 386 -0.05 12.76 34.35
CA THR A 386 0.78 13.89 34.81
C THR A 386 0.95 14.97 33.72
N ALA A 387 0.56 14.64 32.50
CA ALA A 387 0.59 15.49 31.31
C ALA A 387 -0.65 16.39 31.16
N PRO A 388 -0.55 17.45 30.34
CA PRO A 388 -1.70 18.26 29.94
C PRO A 388 -2.75 17.47 29.16
N VAL A 389 -4.03 17.75 29.43
CA VAL A 389 -5.17 17.09 28.78
C VAL A 389 -6.23 18.11 28.37
N THR A 390 -6.66 18.03 27.12
CA THR A 390 -7.76 18.82 26.55
C THR A 390 -8.87 17.89 26.12
N MET A 391 -10.09 18.14 26.60
CA MET A 391 -11.28 17.38 26.24
C MET A 391 -12.39 18.32 25.80
N ILE A 392 -12.95 18.08 24.62
CA ILE A 392 -14.03 18.88 24.03
C ILE A 392 -15.13 17.93 23.57
N ALA A 393 -16.33 18.10 24.11
CA ALA A 393 -17.51 17.35 23.70
C ALA A 393 -18.56 18.29 23.10
N GLY A 394 -19.18 17.88 21.99
CA GLY A 394 -20.27 18.64 21.37
C GLY A 394 -21.58 18.62 22.16
N ASN A 395 -21.74 17.73 23.15
CA ASN A 395 -22.92 17.68 24.01
C ASN A 395 -22.53 17.50 25.49
N ASN A 396 -22.20 16.27 25.92
CA ASN A 396 -21.86 15.98 27.32
C ASN A 396 -20.45 15.39 27.47
N LEU A 397 -19.78 15.76 28.55
CA LEU A 397 -18.55 15.13 29.00
C LEU A 397 -18.82 14.49 30.37
N ASP A 398 -18.66 13.17 30.48
CA ASP A 398 -18.98 12.43 31.70
C ASP A 398 -17.80 11.60 32.21
N PHE A 399 -17.42 11.83 33.47
CA PHE A 399 -16.64 10.91 34.27
C PHE A 399 -17.59 10.09 35.14
N GLY A 400 -18.02 8.94 34.64
CA GLY A 400 -19.05 8.10 35.24
C GLY A 400 -18.73 7.67 36.69
N ASN A 401 -19.73 7.23 37.45
CA ASN A 401 -19.53 6.86 38.85
C ASN A 401 -19.30 5.34 39.01
N ASN A 402 -18.04 4.90 39.02
CA ASN A 402 -17.71 3.48 39.24
C ASN A 402 -16.67 3.22 40.34
N GLY A 403 -16.36 4.24 41.16
CA GLY A 403 -15.41 4.12 42.28
C GLY A 403 -13.92 4.06 41.91
N GLN A 404 -13.54 4.04 40.62
CA GLN A 404 -12.14 4.12 40.19
C GLN A 404 -11.65 5.57 40.17
N SER A 405 -10.37 5.77 40.49
CA SER A 405 -9.75 7.09 40.61
C SER A 405 -9.56 7.77 39.24
N VAL A 406 -9.81 9.08 39.20
CA VAL A 406 -9.39 9.96 38.10
C VAL A 406 -8.39 10.96 38.68
N ASN A 407 -7.13 10.88 38.23
CA ASN A 407 -6.03 11.72 38.69
C ASN A 407 -5.33 12.36 37.49
N ILE A 408 -5.69 13.59 37.17
CA ILE A 408 -5.10 14.37 36.06
C ILE A 408 -4.32 15.52 36.68
N ASN A 409 -3.04 15.34 37.00
CA ASN A 409 -2.24 16.36 37.68
C ASN A 409 -1.75 17.48 36.75
N GLY A 410 -1.76 17.25 35.44
CA GLY A 410 -1.38 18.25 34.43
C GLY A 410 -2.44 19.34 34.22
N LYS A 411 -2.12 20.34 33.39
CA LYS A 411 -3.10 21.36 33.00
C LYS A 411 -4.25 20.73 32.22
N THR A 412 -5.47 21.01 32.64
CA THR A 412 -6.67 20.34 32.15
C THR A 412 -7.66 21.35 31.58
N TYR A 413 -8.12 21.14 30.35
CA TYR A 413 -9.20 21.91 29.74
C TYR A 413 -10.37 20.98 29.43
N LEU A 414 -11.52 21.24 30.05
CA LEU A 414 -12.75 20.47 29.85
C LEU A 414 -13.81 21.38 29.24
N LYS A 415 -14.37 20.97 28.11
CA LYS A 415 -15.45 21.68 27.44
C LYS A 415 -16.57 20.75 27.03
N ALA A 416 -17.81 21.16 27.26
CA ALA A 416 -19.01 20.54 26.73
C ALA A 416 -20.05 21.61 26.38
N GLU A 417 -20.92 21.39 25.39
CA GLU A 417 -21.99 22.37 25.11
C GLU A 417 -23.05 22.38 26.22
N ASN A 418 -23.37 21.21 26.78
CA ASN A 418 -24.45 21.04 27.74
C ASN A 418 -23.92 20.75 29.15
N ILE A 419 -23.50 19.51 29.43
CA ILE A 419 -23.14 19.10 30.80
C ILE A 419 -21.72 18.54 30.85
N ILE A 420 -20.93 19.05 31.80
CA ILE A 420 -19.75 18.34 32.31
C ILE A 420 -20.15 17.66 33.63
N SER A 421 -20.10 16.33 33.66
CA SER A 421 -20.42 15.51 34.83
C SER A 421 -19.16 14.86 35.42
N ILE A 422 -18.89 15.13 36.70
CA ILE A 422 -17.81 14.49 37.48
C ILE A 422 -18.45 13.88 38.73
N LEU A 423 -18.97 12.67 38.61
CA LEU A 423 -19.82 12.06 39.65
C LEU A 423 -19.06 11.18 40.65
N ARG A 424 -17.74 11.36 40.72
CA ARG A 424 -16.83 10.65 41.63
C ARG A 424 -15.74 11.60 42.10
N SER A 425 -15.13 11.32 43.24
CA SER A 425 -14.01 12.12 43.73
C SER A 425 -12.81 12.00 42.80
N VAL A 426 -12.24 13.14 42.39
CA VAL A 426 -11.14 13.21 41.43
C VAL A 426 -10.05 14.18 41.93
N THR A 427 -8.83 13.99 41.45
CA THR A 427 -7.75 14.96 41.59
C THR A 427 -7.44 15.53 40.21
N LEU A 428 -7.54 16.84 40.05
CA LEU A 428 -7.21 17.55 38.83
C LEU A 428 -6.07 18.56 39.08
N GLY A 429 -5.34 18.94 38.05
CA GLY A 429 -4.31 19.95 38.11
C GLY A 429 -4.91 21.35 37.99
N TYR A 430 -4.23 22.22 37.25
CA TYR A 430 -4.78 23.52 36.88
C TYR A 430 -5.90 23.28 35.87
N THR A 431 -7.14 23.53 36.25
CA THR A 431 -8.31 23.10 35.48
C THR A 431 -9.16 24.28 35.02
N TYR A 432 -9.55 24.25 33.75
CA TYR A 432 -10.54 25.15 33.18
C TYR A 432 -11.76 24.35 32.69
N ILE A 433 -12.95 24.81 33.05
CA ILE A 433 -14.24 24.18 32.67
C ILE A 433 -15.11 25.19 31.92
N ASP A 434 -15.57 24.84 30.71
CA ASP A 434 -16.55 25.58 29.89
C ASP A 434 -17.74 24.68 29.54
N ALA A 435 -18.91 24.96 30.13
CA ALA A 435 -20.15 24.23 29.88
C ALA A 435 -21.38 25.03 30.29
N ASP A 436 -22.58 24.65 29.84
CA ASP A 436 -23.79 25.22 30.41
C ASP A 436 -23.98 24.81 31.88
N THR A 437 -23.83 23.51 32.16
CA THR A 437 -23.95 22.95 33.50
C THR A 437 -22.70 22.17 33.91
N PHE A 438 -22.17 22.47 35.10
CA PHE A 438 -21.18 21.63 35.76
C PHE A 438 -21.84 20.83 36.89
N ASN A 439 -21.94 19.52 36.71
CA ASN A 439 -22.55 18.58 37.65
C ASN A 439 -21.49 17.73 38.34
N TYR A 440 -21.31 17.90 39.64
CA TYR A 440 -20.36 17.09 40.40
C TYR A 440 -20.99 16.23 41.48
N GLY A 441 -22.33 16.07 41.47
CA GLY A 441 -23.03 15.12 42.34
C GLY A 441 -22.58 15.21 43.80
N TYR A 442 -22.15 14.10 44.40
CA TYR A 442 -21.57 14.04 45.75
C TYR A 442 -20.03 13.97 45.75
N ALA A 443 -19.38 14.35 44.65
CA ALA A 443 -17.94 14.21 44.48
C ALA A 443 -17.15 15.21 45.34
N HIS A 444 -15.96 14.76 45.76
CA HIS A 444 -14.92 15.63 46.29
C HIS A 444 -13.86 15.86 45.21
N ILE A 445 -13.87 17.04 44.60
CA ILE A 445 -12.94 17.41 43.54
C ILE A 445 -11.81 18.23 44.15
N ARG A 446 -10.60 17.68 44.10
CA ARG A 446 -9.37 18.38 44.49
C ARG A 446 -8.70 18.90 43.24
N THR A 447 -8.39 20.18 43.19
CA THR A 447 -7.67 20.82 42.08
C THR A 447 -6.46 21.59 42.61
N SER A 448 -5.46 21.88 41.78
CA SER A 448 -4.45 22.88 42.15
C SER A 448 -4.99 24.30 41.97
N SER A 449 -5.91 24.47 41.01
CA SER A 449 -6.75 25.65 40.82
C SER A 449 -7.87 25.32 39.84
N LEU A 450 -9.01 26.01 39.97
CA LEU A 450 -10.19 25.79 39.14
C LEU A 450 -10.71 27.13 38.62
N SER A 451 -10.77 27.27 37.31
CA SER A 451 -11.44 28.37 36.61
C SER A 451 -12.64 27.84 35.83
N THR A 452 -13.76 28.56 35.87
CA THR A 452 -15.00 28.09 35.24
C THR A 452 -15.70 29.19 34.47
N CYS A 453 -16.21 28.84 33.29
CA CYS A 453 -17.21 29.60 32.54
C CYS A 453 -18.46 28.70 32.44
N VAL A 454 -19.31 28.73 33.47
CA VAL A 454 -20.50 27.88 33.54
C VAL A 454 -21.73 28.68 33.98
N ASN A 455 -22.91 28.32 33.46
CA ASN A 455 -24.16 28.99 33.80
C ASN A 455 -24.79 28.39 35.07
N ASN A 456 -24.70 27.07 35.23
CA ASN A 456 -25.34 26.32 36.29
C ASN A 456 -24.37 25.37 36.99
N PHE A 457 -24.43 25.31 38.32
CA PHE A 457 -23.77 24.29 39.12
C PHE A 457 -24.83 23.33 39.70
N SER A 458 -24.59 22.02 39.56
CA SER A 458 -25.44 20.97 40.12
C SER A 458 -24.61 20.07 41.04
N HIS A 459 -24.99 19.99 42.31
CA HIS A 459 -24.30 19.14 43.29
C HIS A 459 -25.23 18.71 44.42
N GLY A 460 -24.92 17.57 45.03
CA GLY A 460 -25.57 17.03 46.22
C GLY A 460 -25.01 17.61 47.51
N ASN A 461 -25.70 17.35 48.61
CA ASN A 461 -25.27 17.75 49.95
C ASN A 461 -23.98 17.00 50.35
N GLY A 462 -22.89 17.74 50.61
CA GLY A 462 -21.60 17.18 51.02
C GLY A 462 -20.53 17.13 49.93
N ALA A 463 -20.87 17.50 48.69
CA ALA A 463 -19.90 17.67 47.62
C ALA A 463 -18.96 18.85 47.90
N THR A 464 -17.69 18.76 47.48
CA THR A 464 -16.70 19.82 47.73
C THR A 464 -15.79 20.06 46.54
N LEU A 465 -15.50 21.34 46.26
CA LEU A 465 -14.41 21.77 45.38
C LEU A 465 -13.27 22.31 46.26
N THR A 466 -12.02 21.89 46.03
CA THR A 466 -10.88 22.35 46.84
C THR A 466 -9.66 22.60 45.95
N PRO A 467 -9.19 23.85 45.80
CA PRO A 467 -9.80 25.10 46.27
C PRO A 467 -11.15 25.37 45.58
N ASP A 468 -11.84 26.41 46.04
CA ASP A 468 -13.04 26.90 45.37
C ASP A 468 -12.73 27.44 43.95
N TYR A 469 -13.75 27.65 43.14
CA TYR A 469 -13.58 28.05 41.74
C TYR A 469 -13.46 29.57 41.57
N THR A 470 -12.80 29.99 40.48
CA THR A 470 -12.82 31.36 39.99
C THR A 470 -13.70 31.47 38.75
N ALA A 471 -14.75 32.27 38.81
CA ALA A 471 -15.59 32.54 37.64
C ALA A 471 -14.85 33.44 36.64
N VAL A 472 -14.89 33.08 35.36
CA VAL A 472 -14.29 33.88 34.26
C VAL A 472 -15.35 34.40 33.31
N SER A 473 -15.19 35.64 32.85
CA SER A 473 -16.18 36.36 32.03
C SER A 473 -16.13 36.02 30.53
N GLU A 474 -15.00 35.47 30.04
CA GLU A 474 -14.82 35.12 28.63
C GLU A 474 -14.59 33.62 28.47
N ARG A 475 -15.22 33.02 27.43
CA ARG A 475 -15.06 31.61 27.04
C ARG A 475 -13.69 31.28 26.41
N ASN A 476 -12.68 32.15 26.56
CA ASN A 476 -11.40 32.06 25.86
C ASN A 476 -10.21 32.15 26.82
N PRO A 477 -9.81 31.04 27.47
CA PRO A 477 -8.48 30.98 28.05
C PRO A 477 -7.43 30.89 26.93
N THR A 478 -6.27 31.47 27.19
CA THR A 478 -5.05 31.32 26.38
C THR A 478 -4.84 29.84 26.04
N VAL A 479 -4.75 29.57 24.74
CA VAL A 479 -4.72 28.27 24.06
C VAL A 479 -4.26 27.08 24.94
N PRO A 480 -5.03 25.98 25.03
CA PRO A 480 -4.65 24.80 25.83
C PRO A 480 -3.31 24.23 25.37
N GLU A 481 -2.43 23.84 26.31
CA GLU A 481 -1.10 23.29 26.00
C GLU A 481 -1.17 22.00 25.16
N ALA A 482 -2.24 21.22 25.32
CA ALA A 482 -2.62 20.18 24.38
C ALA A 482 -3.57 20.76 23.33
N VAL A 483 -3.01 21.18 22.20
CA VAL A 483 -3.75 21.72 21.05
C VAL A 483 -4.19 20.63 20.09
N ALA A 484 -5.24 20.90 19.32
CA ALA A 484 -5.64 20.09 18.17
C ALA A 484 -4.43 19.83 17.25
N PRO A 485 -4.40 18.68 16.54
CA PRO A 485 -3.32 18.42 15.59
C PRO A 485 -3.28 19.50 14.51
N SER A 486 -2.07 19.98 14.15
CA SER A 486 -1.88 21.05 13.15
C SER A 486 -2.31 20.65 11.73
N THR A 487 -2.48 19.35 11.50
CA THR A 487 -2.90 18.75 10.24
C THR A 487 -3.89 17.63 10.53
N SER A 488 -5.05 17.64 9.88
CA SER A 488 -5.96 16.50 9.86
C SER A 488 -5.26 15.26 9.28
N ILE A 489 -5.67 14.06 9.69
CA ILE A 489 -5.17 12.83 9.07
C ILE A 489 -5.52 12.89 7.58
N SER A 490 -4.50 12.96 6.73
CA SER A 490 -4.71 12.79 5.29
C SER A 490 -5.19 11.36 5.07
N GLU A 491 -6.20 11.17 4.22
CA GLU A 491 -6.50 9.84 3.71
C GLU A 491 -5.18 9.21 3.23
N ILE A 492 -4.98 7.92 3.51
CA ILE A 492 -4.01 7.10 2.81
C ILE A 492 -4.49 7.05 1.36
N THR A 493 -4.22 8.12 0.63
CA THR A 493 -4.25 8.12 -0.81
C THR A 493 -3.08 7.26 -1.20
N THR A 494 -3.34 5.99 -1.48
CA THR A 494 -2.50 5.37 -2.48
C THR A 494 -2.60 6.29 -3.70
N THR A 495 -1.49 6.93 -4.05
CA THR A 495 -1.26 7.45 -5.42
C THR A 495 -1.34 6.34 -6.47
N ARG A 496 -1.70 5.12 -6.05
CA ARG A 496 -2.09 3.96 -6.83
C ARG A 496 -3.44 3.40 -6.34
N GLN A 497 -4.53 4.18 -6.45
CA GLN A 497 -5.87 3.62 -6.29
C GLN A 497 -6.20 2.75 -7.51
N VAL A 498 -6.08 1.42 -7.38
CA VAL A 498 -6.74 0.48 -8.29
C VAL A 498 -8.21 0.43 -7.87
N LYS A 499 -9.08 1.12 -8.62
CA LYS A 499 -10.51 1.21 -8.34
C LYS A 499 -11.24 0.03 -8.99
N THR A 500 -11.39 -1.08 -8.26
CA THR A 500 -12.25 -2.21 -8.70
C THR A 500 -13.71 -1.77 -8.65
N LEU A 501 -14.38 -1.67 -9.80
CA LEU A 501 -15.79 -1.31 -9.92
C LEU A 501 -16.71 -2.49 -9.56
N LYS A 502 -17.74 -2.25 -8.73
CA LYS A 502 -18.87 -3.16 -8.50
C LYS A 502 -20.17 -2.62 -9.14
N ASN A 503 -20.93 -3.55 -9.74
CA ASN A 503 -22.31 -3.50 -10.28
C ASN A 503 -22.55 -2.82 -11.64
N THR A 504 -23.37 -3.33 -12.56
CA THR A 504 -24.37 -4.43 -12.58
C THR A 504 -24.46 -4.93 -14.03
N ASN A 505 -24.36 -6.25 -14.24
CA ASN A 505 -24.44 -6.99 -15.51
C ASN A 505 -23.45 -6.60 -16.61
N TYR A 506 -22.38 -7.39 -16.77
CA TYR A 506 -22.06 -8.06 -18.04
C TYR A 506 -21.22 -9.32 -17.76
N THR A 507 -21.56 -10.41 -18.45
CA THR A 507 -21.33 -11.79 -18.00
C THR A 507 -19.85 -12.17 -18.00
N SER A 508 -19.43 -12.71 -16.86
CA SER A 508 -18.08 -13.10 -16.48
C SER A 508 -17.59 -14.36 -17.20
N GLY A 509 -16.34 -14.30 -17.63
CA GLY A 509 -15.47 -15.46 -17.87
C GLY A 509 -14.03 -15.10 -17.53
N TYR A 510 -13.79 -14.65 -16.29
CA TYR A 510 -12.44 -14.32 -15.82
C TYR A 510 -11.83 -15.58 -15.21
N ASP A 511 -11.00 -16.26 -15.99
CA ASP A 511 -10.19 -17.40 -15.52
C ASP A 511 -8.95 -16.87 -14.78
N THR A 512 -8.98 -16.97 -13.46
CA THR A 512 -7.91 -16.53 -12.54
C THR A 512 -6.62 -17.33 -12.67
N THR A 513 -6.57 -18.37 -13.51
CA THR A 513 -5.38 -19.21 -13.66
C THR A 513 -4.40 -18.72 -14.74
N THR A 514 -4.84 -17.87 -15.68
CA THR A 514 -4.05 -17.60 -16.90
C THR A 514 -3.46 -16.18 -16.99
N TYR A 515 -4.05 -15.15 -16.36
CA TYR A 515 -3.55 -13.75 -16.48
C TYR A 515 -3.65 -12.93 -15.17
N PRO A 516 -2.60 -12.89 -14.34
CA PRO A 516 -2.50 -11.97 -13.21
C PRO A 516 -1.94 -10.60 -13.66
N GLY A 517 -2.79 -9.58 -13.76
CA GLY A 517 -2.36 -8.16 -13.71
C GLY A 517 -2.72 -7.24 -14.88
N ILE A 518 -3.95 -7.24 -15.38
CA ILE A 518 -4.45 -6.14 -16.24
C ILE A 518 -5.12 -5.07 -15.37
N ALA A 519 -4.67 -3.81 -15.47
CA ALA A 519 -5.29 -2.67 -14.79
C ALA A 519 -6.27 -1.96 -15.74
N PHE A 520 -7.53 -1.80 -15.32
CA PHE A 520 -8.55 -1.05 -16.06
C PHE A 520 -8.87 0.26 -15.33
N SER A 521 -9.03 1.38 -16.06
CA SER A 521 -9.42 2.67 -15.47
C SER A 521 -10.56 3.33 -16.25
N ILE A 522 -11.76 3.41 -15.65
CA ILE A 522 -12.90 4.11 -16.26
C ILE A 522 -13.01 5.49 -15.60
N VAL A 523 -12.75 6.55 -16.36
CA VAL A 523 -12.92 7.93 -15.91
C VAL A 523 -14.29 8.41 -16.37
N LYS A 524 -15.27 8.49 -15.47
CA LYS A 524 -16.50 9.21 -15.81
C LYS A 524 -16.11 10.66 -16.07
N GLY A 525 -16.66 11.29 -17.11
CA GLY A 525 -16.38 12.70 -17.46
C GLY A 525 -16.59 13.69 -16.31
N SER A 526 -17.18 13.24 -15.19
CA SER A 526 -17.33 13.97 -13.92
C SER A 526 -16.10 13.99 -12.99
N ASP A 527 -15.13 13.09 -13.12
CA ASP A 527 -14.26 12.70 -11.99
C ASP A 527 -12.90 13.42 -11.92
N THR A 528 -12.52 14.19 -12.95
CA THR A 528 -11.30 15.03 -12.93
C THR A 528 -11.56 16.41 -13.53
N ASN A 529 -11.37 17.47 -12.73
CA ASN A 529 -11.60 18.85 -13.17
C ASN A 529 -10.67 19.29 -14.31
N ALA A 530 -9.44 18.75 -14.35
CA ALA A 530 -8.49 19.01 -15.42
C ALA A 530 -8.96 18.45 -16.78
N LEU A 531 -9.46 17.21 -16.81
CA LEU A 531 -10.02 16.61 -18.01
C LEU A 531 -11.28 17.34 -18.47
N LYS A 532 -12.15 17.75 -17.54
CA LYS A 532 -13.33 18.58 -17.86
C LYS A 532 -12.96 19.90 -18.52
N GLN A 533 -11.99 20.62 -17.95
CA GLN A 533 -11.57 21.93 -18.47
C GLN A 533 -10.97 21.80 -19.87
N ALA A 534 -10.15 20.78 -20.12
CA ALA A 534 -9.58 20.52 -21.45
C ALA A 534 -10.65 20.15 -22.50
N LEU A 535 -11.59 19.27 -22.13
CA LEU A 535 -12.71 18.89 -23.02
C LEU A 535 -13.63 20.08 -23.33
N GLN A 536 -13.94 20.91 -22.32
CA GLN A 536 -14.72 22.14 -22.48
C GLN A 536 -14.00 23.17 -23.35
N ALA A 537 -12.68 23.35 -23.18
CA ALA A 537 -11.87 24.23 -24.01
C ALA A 537 -11.84 23.79 -25.49
N SER A 538 -12.09 22.51 -25.75
CA SER A 538 -12.18 21.92 -27.09
C SER A 538 -13.61 21.80 -27.66
N ASN A 539 -14.62 22.45 -27.06
CA ASN A 539 -16.03 22.34 -27.48
C ASN A 539 -16.61 20.91 -27.45
N VAL A 540 -16.04 20.02 -26.62
CA VAL A 540 -16.58 18.68 -26.35
C VAL A 540 -17.33 18.73 -25.02
N ASP A 541 -18.65 18.49 -25.04
CA ASP A 541 -19.46 18.51 -23.82
C ASP A 541 -19.11 17.31 -22.92
N SER A 542 -18.31 17.56 -21.89
CA SER A 542 -17.84 16.56 -20.92
C SER A 542 -18.95 15.91 -20.10
N ASN A 543 -20.19 16.45 -20.13
CA ASN A 543 -21.36 15.82 -19.51
C ASN A 543 -22.02 14.76 -20.41
N ILE A 544 -21.71 14.75 -21.71
CA ILE A 544 -22.28 13.82 -22.69
C ILE A 544 -21.43 12.54 -22.79
N TYR A 545 -20.10 12.65 -22.67
CA TYR A 545 -19.16 11.56 -22.93
C TYR A 545 -18.65 10.82 -21.68
N LYS A 546 -18.51 9.49 -21.80
CA LYS A 546 -17.84 8.62 -20.82
C LYS A 546 -16.43 8.29 -21.30
N PHE A 547 -15.41 8.51 -20.47
CA PHE A 547 -14.01 8.22 -20.80
C PHE A 547 -13.59 6.85 -20.25
N LEU A 548 -12.93 6.05 -21.07
CA LEU A 548 -12.38 4.75 -20.72
C LEU A 548 -10.90 4.75 -21.05
N ILE A 549 -10.01 4.60 -20.06
CA ILE A 549 -8.56 4.55 -20.24
C ILE A 549 -8.10 3.12 -19.96
N ILE A 550 -7.47 2.50 -20.96
CA ILE A 550 -6.93 1.15 -20.88
C ILE A 550 -5.41 1.24 -21.02
N ASP A 551 -4.71 0.84 -19.97
CA ASP A 551 -3.26 0.75 -20.01
C ASP A 551 -2.82 -0.68 -20.35
N GLY A 552 -2.34 -0.88 -21.57
CA GLY A 552 -1.98 -2.17 -22.16
C GLY A 552 -2.77 -2.51 -23.43
N ASP A 553 -2.53 -3.70 -23.98
CA ASP A 553 -3.33 -4.26 -25.07
C ASP A 553 -4.74 -4.59 -24.55
N CYS A 554 -5.78 -4.36 -25.36
CA CYS A 554 -7.15 -4.70 -25.01
C CYS A 554 -7.78 -5.60 -26.07
N THR A 555 -8.46 -6.65 -25.61
CA THR A 555 -9.33 -7.46 -26.49
C THR A 555 -10.76 -7.18 -26.08
N LEU A 556 -11.55 -6.64 -27.00
CA LEU A 556 -12.99 -6.55 -26.86
C LEU A 556 -13.55 -7.83 -27.49
N ASP A 557 -14.11 -8.69 -26.63
CA ASP A 557 -14.72 -9.96 -27.01
C ASP A 557 -16.14 -9.99 -26.46
N TRP A 558 -17.13 -10.39 -27.26
CA TRP A 558 -18.50 -10.43 -26.80
C TRP A 558 -19.32 -11.55 -27.41
N ASN A 559 -19.91 -12.37 -26.54
CA ASN A 559 -20.91 -13.36 -26.91
C ASN A 559 -22.30 -12.86 -26.50
N ILE A 560 -23.18 -12.75 -27.50
CA ILE A 560 -24.65 -12.62 -27.44
C ILE A 560 -25.19 -11.17 -27.32
N GLY A 561 -25.84 -10.71 -28.41
CA GLY A 561 -26.82 -9.60 -28.45
C GLY A 561 -26.32 -8.27 -29.06
N SER A 562 -27.07 -7.74 -30.03
CA SER A 562 -26.84 -6.43 -30.66
C SER A 562 -27.06 -5.28 -29.66
N ASN A 563 -25.99 -4.60 -29.25
CA ASN A 563 -26.04 -3.46 -28.34
C ASN A 563 -25.39 -2.21 -28.97
N ASN A 564 -26.05 -1.07 -28.83
CA ASN A 564 -25.54 0.23 -29.29
C ASN A 564 -24.92 0.99 -28.13
N PHE A 565 -23.61 1.27 -28.20
CA PHE A 565 -22.90 2.08 -27.23
C PHE A 565 -22.87 3.54 -27.70
N SER A 566 -23.35 4.46 -26.86
CA SER A 566 -23.41 5.89 -27.19
C SER A 566 -22.50 6.72 -26.30
N ASN A 567 -21.83 7.71 -26.89
CA ASN A 567 -21.05 8.74 -26.19
C ASN A 567 -19.86 8.21 -25.36
N PHE A 568 -19.01 7.37 -25.95
CA PHE A 568 -17.75 6.92 -25.32
C PHE A 568 -16.52 7.53 -25.99
N ILE A 569 -15.51 7.85 -25.19
CA ILE A 569 -14.14 8.10 -25.65
C ILE A 569 -13.25 7.05 -25.00
N ILE A 570 -12.74 6.11 -25.80
CA ILE A 570 -11.91 4.99 -25.33
C ILE A 570 -10.45 5.30 -25.68
N TYR A 571 -9.60 5.46 -24.69
CA TYR A 571 -8.16 5.62 -24.83
C TYR A 571 -7.44 4.31 -24.48
N CYS A 572 -6.58 3.82 -25.37
CA CYS A 572 -5.82 2.59 -25.19
C CYS A 572 -4.33 2.82 -25.46
N THR A 573 -3.46 2.49 -24.50
CA THR A 573 -2.00 2.65 -24.65
C THR A 573 -1.38 1.55 -25.50
N GLY A 574 -2.00 0.36 -25.52
CA GLY A 574 -1.63 -0.78 -26.36
C GLY A 574 -2.54 -0.99 -27.59
N THR A 575 -2.50 -2.20 -28.13
CA THR A 575 -3.21 -2.68 -29.32
C THR A 575 -4.66 -3.03 -28.98
N ILE A 576 -5.60 -2.73 -29.88
CA ILE A 576 -7.00 -3.13 -29.71
C ILE A 576 -7.32 -4.28 -30.65
N ASN A 577 -7.74 -5.41 -30.09
CA ASN A 577 -8.22 -6.57 -30.82
C ASN A 577 -9.74 -6.69 -30.67
N LEU A 578 -10.47 -6.75 -31.79
CA LEU A 578 -11.94 -6.79 -31.82
C LEU A 578 -12.38 -8.19 -32.28
N ASN A 579 -12.84 -9.03 -31.37
CA ASN A 579 -13.25 -10.41 -31.65
C ASN A 579 -14.78 -10.53 -31.65
N TYR A 580 -15.36 -10.99 -32.79
CA TYR A 580 -16.75 -11.43 -32.93
C TYR A 580 -17.85 -10.48 -32.43
N ILE A 581 -18.09 -9.34 -33.11
CA ILE A 581 -19.13 -8.42 -32.61
C ILE A 581 -19.89 -7.63 -33.68
N ASP A 582 -21.22 -7.78 -33.67
CA ASP A 582 -22.19 -6.78 -34.14
C ASP A 582 -22.28 -5.65 -33.11
N LEU A 583 -21.20 -4.86 -32.97
CA LEU A 583 -21.14 -3.68 -32.11
C LEU A 583 -21.28 -2.40 -32.94
N SER A 584 -22.23 -1.56 -32.55
CA SER A 584 -22.33 -0.20 -33.07
C SER A 584 -22.00 0.80 -31.97
N PHE A 585 -21.06 1.68 -32.29
CA PHE A 585 -20.69 2.82 -31.46
C PHE A 585 -21.26 4.08 -32.11
N SER A 586 -22.31 4.65 -31.53
CA SER A 586 -22.92 5.90 -31.98
C SER A 586 -22.30 7.08 -31.22
N ASN A 587 -21.90 8.13 -31.94
CA ASN A 587 -21.29 9.32 -31.37
C ASN A 587 -20.17 9.00 -30.37
N SER A 588 -19.25 8.12 -30.75
CA SER A 588 -18.16 7.64 -29.88
C SER A 588 -16.85 7.61 -30.65
N THR A 589 -15.72 7.61 -29.97
CA THR A 589 -14.39 7.55 -30.60
C THR A 589 -13.43 6.66 -29.84
N ILE A 590 -12.47 6.09 -30.56
CA ILE A 590 -11.40 5.28 -30.01
C ILE A 590 -10.07 5.97 -30.34
N ILE A 591 -9.27 6.18 -29.32
CA ILE A 591 -7.94 6.78 -29.34
C ILE A 591 -6.96 5.69 -28.98
N THR A 592 -6.11 5.31 -29.93
CA THR A 592 -5.00 4.40 -29.66
C THR A 592 -3.69 5.16 -29.82
N LYS A 593 -2.75 4.92 -28.90
CA LYS A 593 -1.38 5.43 -28.99
C LYS A 593 -0.63 4.78 -30.15
N ASN A 594 -0.91 3.49 -30.40
CA ASN A 594 -0.40 2.70 -31.52
C ASN A 594 -1.52 2.37 -32.50
N ALA A 595 -1.35 2.75 -33.77
CA ALA A 595 -2.39 2.70 -34.81
C ALA A 595 -2.60 1.30 -35.41
N ASN A 596 -2.93 0.28 -34.59
CA ASN A 596 -3.36 -1.02 -35.09
C ASN A 596 -4.72 -1.38 -34.49
N ILE A 597 -5.78 -1.01 -35.22
CA ILE A 597 -7.11 -1.57 -35.05
C ILE A 597 -7.27 -2.60 -36.18
N LYS A 598 -7.32 -3.89 -35.84
CA LYS A 598 -7.69 -4.94 -36.81
C LYS A 598 -9.17 -5.26 -36.60
N PRO A 599 -10.10 -4.63 -37.35
CA PRO A 599 -11.50 -4.99 -37.24
C PRO A 599 -11.72 -6.39 -37.83
N SER A 600 -12.26 -7.31 -37.04
CA SER A 600 -12.99 -8.45 -37.61
C SER A 600 -14.36 -7.97 -38.10
N SER A 601 -14.88 -8.61 -39.14
CA SER A 601 -15.88 -8.08 -40.07
C SER A 601 -17.28 -7.80 -39.45
N ALA A 602 -17.49 -6.59 -38.89
CA ALA A 602 -18.76 -5.81 -38.83
C ALA A 602 -18.70 -4.62 -37.83
N PHE A 603 -17.56 -3.93 -37.73
CA PHE A 603 -17.36 -2.84 -36.78
C PHE A 603 -17.75 -1.47 -37.37
N THR A 604 -18.73 -0.77 -36.77
CA THR A 604 -19.12 0.59 -37.18
C THR A 604 -18.98 1.58 -36.03
N ILE A 605 -18.08 2.56 -36.18
CA ILE A 605 -18.02 3.75 -35.33
C ILE A 605 -18.62 4.92 -36.13
N THR A 606 -19.68 5.53 -35.58
CA THR A 606 -20.12 6.86 -36.04
C THR A 606 -19.40 7.91 -35.20
N GLN A 607 -18.40 8.56 -35.79
CA GLN A 607 -17.59 9.56 -35.08
C GLN A 607 -18.42 10.79 -34.68
N PRO A 608 -17.99 11.54 -33.64
CA PRO A 608 -18.53 12.87 -33.34
C PRO A 608 -18.46 13.77 -34.57
N SER A 609 -19.34 14.78 -34.66
CA SER A 609 -19.36 15.70 -35.81
C SER A 609 -17.94 16.23 -36.11
N SER A 610 -17.56 16.27 -37.38
CA SER A 610 -16.17 16.57 -37.82
C SER A 610 -15.65 17.94 -37.41
N THR A 611 -16.51 18.81 -36.89
CA THR A 611 -16.18 20.11 -36.31
C THR A 611 -15.72 20.03 -34.85
N GLN A 612 -15.95 18.91 -34.15
CA GLN A 612 -15.68 18.73 -32.71
C GLN A 612 -14.49 17.81 -32.40
N TYR A 613 -13.93 17.10 -33.39
CA TYR A 613 -12.89 16.10 -33.16
C TYR A 613 -11.72 16.22 -34.15
N THR A 614 -10.79 17.13 -33.86
CA THR A 614 -9.63 17.47 -34.72
C THR A 614 -8.36 16.72 -34.30
N ALA A 615 -7.34 16.69 -35.16
CA ALA A 615 -6.02 16.12 -34.84
C ALA A 615 -5.35 16.81 -33.63
N SER A 616 -5.64 18.10 -33.41
CA SER A 616 -5.19 18.84 -32.23
C SER A 616 -5.78 18.26 -30.95
N ILE A 617 -7.08 17.94 -30.96
CA ILE A 617 -7.79 17.36 -29.82
C ILE A 617 -7.23 15.96 -29.48
N LYS A 618 -6.88 15.17 -30.49
CA LYS A 618 -6.26 13.85 -30.29
C LYS A 618 -4.92 13.96 -29.55
N ASN A 619 -4.07 14.93 -29.91
CA ASN A 619 -2.77 15.10 -29.28
C ASN A 619 -2.89 15.61 -27.84
N GLU A 620 -3.80 16.54 -27.60
CA GLU A 620 -4.03 17.10 -26.26
C GLU A 620 -4.57 16.03 -25.28
N ILE A 621 -5.46 15.14 -25.75
CA ILE A 621 -5.90 13.98 -24.96
C ILE A 621 -4.76 13.01 -24.69
N ASN A 622 -3.88 12.74 -25.68
CA ASN A 622 -2.70 11.89 -25.49
C ASN A 622 -1.76 12.47 -24.42
N ASP A 623 -1.47 13.77 -24.47
CA ASP A 623 -0.57 14.44 -23.52
C ASP A 623 -1.13 14.40 -22.09
N ILE A 624 -2.44 14.60 -21.93
CA ILE A 624 -3.11 14.50 -20.63
C ILE A 624 -3.07 13.07 -20.10
N CYS A 625 -3.31 12.07 -20.95
CA CYS A 625 -3.25 10.66 -20.55
C CYS A 625 -1.81 10.24 -20.20
N ASP A 626 -0.81 10.73 -20.93
CA ASP A 626 0.60 10.49 -20.64
C ASP A 626 1.03 11.18 -19.32
N GLN A 627 0.50 12.36 -19.00
CA GLN A 627 0.68 12.99 -17.68
C GLN A 627 -0.03 12.22 -16.55
N TYR A 628 -1.09 11.48 -16.88
CA TYR A 628 -1.86 10.70 -15.90
C TYR A 628 -1.28 9.30 -15.67
N LEU A 629 -0.59 8.74 -16.66
CA LEU A 629 0.00 7.39 -16.65
C LEU A 629 1.47 7.36 -16.16
N ASN A 630 2.19 8.49 -16.27
CA ASN A 630 3.52 8.69 -15.66
C ASN A 630 3.37 9.19 -14.22
#